data_AF-A0AB34K6X4-F1
#
_entry.id   AF-A0AB34K6X4-F1
#
_cell.length_a   1.000
_cell.length_b   1.000
_cell.length_c   1.000
_cell.angle_alpha   90.00
_cell.angle_beta   90.00
_cell.angle_gamma   90.00
#
_symmetry.space_group_name_H-M   'P 1'
#
loop_
_entity.id
_entity.type
_entity.pdbx_description
1 polymer ?
#
loop_
_entity_poly.entity_id
_entity_poly.type
_entity_poly.pdbx_seq_one_letter_code
_entity_poly.pdbx_strand_id
1 'polypeptide(L)'
;MVNEMVAAELWDSERWLQELAKEVAAVEALPFVKPGSVAFVCAPDGSPANDDKVKAAVWCCWDASRQSFKQVVVSCDDRLKRTHLEALKALRLKLSEEHGCEGHKQHQRAVERRQQMEVWERREMSNQPLTLWL
;
A
#
# COMPACT_ATOMS: atom_id res chain seq x y z
N MET A 1 -26.21 3.37 30.83
CA MET A 1 -26.22 2.35 29.75
C MET A 1 -25.82 2.90 28.38
N VAL A 2 -26.16 4.14 27.99
CA VAL A 2 -25.72 4.69 26.68
C VAL A 2 -24.19 4.91 26.60
N ASN A 3 -23.53 5.20 27.73
CA ASN A 3 -22.08 5.46 27.78
C ASN A 3 -21.19 4.21 27.56
N GLU A 4 -21.68 3.01 27.87
CA GLU A 4 -20.88 1.77 27.77
C GLU A 4 -20.90 1.19 26.35
N MET A 5 -22.02 1.33 25.63
CA MET A 5 -22.13 0.89 24.23
C MET A 5 -21.26 1.73 23.28
N VAL A 6 -21.24 3.05 23.47
CA VAL A 6 -20.38 3.95 22.68
C VAL A 6 -18.89 3.68 22.96
N ALA A 7 -18.52 3.40 24.21
CA ALA A 7 -17.15 3.05 24.57
C ALA A 7 -16.70 1.71 23.94
N ALA A 8 -17.59 0.72 23.86
CA ALA A 8 -17.30 -0.56 23.21
C ALA A 8 -17.12 -0.43 21.68
N GLU A 9 -17.96 0.35 21.00
CA GLU A 9 -17.85 0.60 19.56
C GLU A 9 -16.58 1.38 19.18
N LEU A 10 -16.17 2.35 20.01
CA LEU A 10 -14.92 3.08 19.83
C LEU A 10 -13.70 2.18 20.04
N TRP A 11 -13.73 1.31 21.05
CA TRP A 11 -12.64 0.38 21.34
C TRP A 11 -12.42 -0.64 20.22
N ASP A 12 -13.50 -1.15 19.61
CA ASP A 12 -13.43 -2.03 18.45
C ASP A 12 -12.89 -1.30 17.19
N SER A 13 -13.19 -0.01 17.04
CA SER A 13 -12.70 0.81 15.93
C SER A 13 -11.21 1.11 16.03
N GLU A 14 -10.71 1.47 17.22
CA GLU A 14 -9.28 1.71 17.45
C GLU A 14 -8.44 0.45 17.21
N ARG A 15 -8.90 -0.70 17.69
CA ARG A 15 -8.23 -1.98 17.46
C ARG A 15 -8.17 -2.30 15.97
N TRP A 16 -9.27 -2.09 15.25
CA TRP A 16 -9.32 -2.30 13.81
C TRP A 16 -8.34 -1.38 13.06
N LEU A 17 -8.27 -0.10 13.41
CA LEU A 17 -7.30 0.84 12.83
C LEU A 17 -5.85 0.42 13.10
N GLN A 18 -5.55 -0.09 14.30
CA GLN A 18 -4.23 -0.60 14.62
C GLN A 18 -3.87 -1.84 13.79
N GLU A 19 -4.81 -2.76 13.59
CA GLU A 19 -4.60 -3.93 12.73
C GLU A 19 -4.41 -3.53 11.26
N LEU A 20 -5.19 -2.56 10.77
CA LEU A 20 -5.05 -2.00 9.43
C LEU A 20 -3.66 -1.38 9.24
N ALA A 21 -3.20 -0.55 10.17
CA ALA A 21 -1.88 0.09 10.11
C ALA A 21 -0.74 -0.93 10.15
N LYS A 22 -0.86 -1.97 10.99
CA LYS A 22 0.11 -3.08 11.02
C LYS A 22 0.18 -3.82 9.70
N GLU A 23 -0.97 -4.08 9.08
CA GLU A 23 -1.02 -4.80 7.81
C GLU A 23 -0.48 -3.95 6.64
N VAL A 24 -0.77 -2.64 6.62
CA VAL A 24 -0.13 -1.71 5.67
C VAL A 24 1.39 -1.77 5.82
N ALA A 25 1.91 -1.64 7.04
CA ALA A 25 3.35 -1.70 7.29
C ALA A 25 3.96 -3.05 6.85
N ALA A 26 3.23 -4.16 7.04
CA ALA A 26 3.67 -5.48 6.60
C ALA A 26 3.75 -5.60 5.06
N VAL A 27 2.80 -5.01 4.32
CA VAL A 27 2.85 -4.94 2.85
C VAL A 27 4.00 -4.05 2.39
N GLU A 28 4.20 -2.90 3.02
CA GLU A 28 5.28 -1.96 2.69
C GLU A 28 6.68 -2.51 2.98
N ALA A 29 6.81 -3.42 3.96
CA ALA A 29 8.06 -4.08 4.29
C ALA A 29 8.51 -5.12 3.24
N LEU A 30 7.65 -5.48 2.28
CA LEU A 30 8.01 -6.43 1.23
C LEU A 30 9.08 -5.83 0.29
N PRO A 31 10.15 -6.57 -0.03
CA PRO A 31 11.34 -6.02 -0.71
C PRO A 31 11.09 -5.57 -2.16
N PHE A 32 10.01 -6.07 -2.77
CA PHE A 32 9.59 -5.75 -4.12
C PHE A 32 8.44 -4.73 -4.15
N VAL A 33 7.93 -4.28 -3.01
CA VAL A 33 6.92 -3.22 -2.92
C VAL A 33 7.60 -1.86 -2.81
N LYS A 34 7.03 -0.85 -3.47
CA LYS A 34 7.47 0.54 -3.33
C LYS A 34 7.01 1.11 -1.99
N PRO A 35 7.92 1.62 -1.13
CA PRO A 35 7.54 2.29 0.11
C PRO A 35 6.57 3.45 -0.15
N GLY A 36 5.57 3.62 0.72
CA GLY A 36 4.55 4.66 0.59
C GLY A 36 3.60 4.47 -0.59
N SER A 37 3.57 3.30 -1.22
CA SER A 37 2.70 3.05 -2.39
C SER A 37 1.41 2.31 -2.08
N VAL A 38 1.25 1.82 -0.85
CA VAL A 38 0.02 1.18 -0.40
C VAL A 38 -1.07 2.24 -0.30
N ALA A 39 -2.18 2.03 -0.98
CA ALA A 39 -3.28 2.98 -1.02
C ALA A 39 -4.64 2.30 -1.11
N PHE A 40 -5.63 2.92 -0.49
CA PHE A 40 -7.04 2.58 -0.61
C PHE A 40 -7.62 3.30 -1.84
N VAL A 41 -8.44 2.61 -2.63
CA VAL A 41 -9.02 3.15 -3.87
C VAL A 41 -10.49 3.48 -3.65
N CYS A 42 -10.81 4.77 -3.59
CA CYS A 42 -12.19 5.26 -3.57
C CYS A 42 -12.70 5.52 -5.00
N ALA A 43 -14.02 5.56 -5.17
CA ALA A 43 -14.63 5.99 -6.43
C ALA A 43 -14.26 7.44 -6.76
N PRO A 44 -14.04 7.79 -8.04
CA PRO A 44 -13.81 9.17 -8.47
C PRO A 44 -14.99 10.11 -8.21
N ASP A 45 -16.21 9.57 -8.13
CA ASP A 45 -17.47 10.31 -7.96
C ASP A 45 -17.92 10.40 -6.49
N GLY A 46 -17.09 9.94 -5.56
CA GLY A 46 -17.41 9.90 -4.13
C GLY A 46 -18.53 8.91 -3.76
N SER A 47 -19.07 8.16 -4.73
CA SER A 47 -19.97 7.06 -4.45
C SER A 47 -19.19 5.90 -3.80
N PRO A 48 -19.86 4.98 -3.09
CA PRO A 48 -19.23 3.72 -2.74
C PRO A 48 -18.98 2.92 -4.04
N ALA A 49 -17.85 3.18 -4.71
CA ALA A 49 -17.34 2.22 -5.68
C ALA A 49 -17.03 0.97 -4.88
N ASN A 50 -17.77 -0.10 -5.18
CA ASN A 50 -17.54 -1.47 -4.70
C ASN A 50 -16.27 -1.64 -3.85
N ASP A 51 -16.52 -1.78 -2.55
CA ASP A 51 -15.89 -2.76 -1.69
C ASP A 51 -14.35 -2.79 -1.70
N ASP A 52 -13.77 -2.07 -0.75
CA ASP A 52 -12.48 -2.37 -0.12
C ASP A 52 -11.32 -2.65 -1.07
N LYS A 53 -11.09 -1.73 -2.00
CA LYS A 53 -9.99 -1.86 -2.96
C LYS A 53 -8.71 -1.31 -2.37
N VAL A 54 -7.68 -2.15 -2.39
CA VAL A 54 -6.33 -1.76 -2.02
C VAL A 54 -5.38 -2.00 -3.18
N LYS A 55 -4.37 -1.15 -3.27
CA LYS A 55 -3.32 -1.26 -4.28
C LYS A 55 -1.95 -1.00 -3.68
N ALA A 56 -0.93 -1.57 -4.30
CA ALA A 56 0.47 -1.24 -4.07
C ALA A 56 1.23 -1.21 -5.40
N ALA A 57 2.27 -0.40 -5.50
CA ALA A 57 3.18 -0.41 -6.63
C ALA A 57 4.37 -1.34 -6.33
N VAL A 58 4.85 -2.07 -7.34
CA VAL A 58 5.99 -2.98 -7.19
C VAL A 58 7.23 -2.49 -7.95
N TRP A 59 8.40 -2.58 -7.33
CA TRP A 59 9.69 -2.19 -7.91
C TRP A 59 10.20 -3.15 -8.99
N CYS A 60 9.73 -4.40 -9.00
CA CYS A 60 10.21 -5.43 -9.91
C CYS A 60 9.52 -5.42 -11.28
N CYS A 61 8.36 -4.76 -11.43
CA CYS A 61 7.57 -4.78 -12.67
C CYS A 61 7.29 -3.38 -13.22
N TRP A 62 7.15 -3.30 -14.54
CA TRP A 62 6.89 -2.06 -15.27
C TRP A 62 5.54 -2.15 -16.02
N ASP A 63 4.69 -1.15 -15.84
CA ASP A 63 3.50 -0.94 -16.67
C ASP A 63 3.89 -0.10 -17.88
N ALA A 64 4.03 -0.75 -19.03
CA ALA A 64 4.41 -0.11 -20.28
C ALA A 64 3.36 0.92 -20.76
N SER A 65 2.08 0.68 -20.48
CA SER A 65 0.98 1.55 -20.92
C SER A 65 0.97 2.87 -20.15
N ARG A 66 1.23 2.80 -18.84
CA ARG A 66 1.24 3.97 -17.93
C ARG A 66 2.63 4.55 -17.73
N GLN A 67 3.65 3.98 -18.38
CA GLN A 67 5.06 4.34 -18.19
C GLN A 67 5.45 4.50 -16.71
N SER A 68 5.01 3.56 -15.88
CA SER A 68 5.20 3.62 -14.42
C SER A 68 5.40 2.22 -13.83
N PHE A 69 5.68 2.13 -12.53
CA PHE A 69 5.71 0.84 -11.84
C PHE A 69 4.35 0.16 -11.90
N LYS A 70 4.35 -1.17 -12.10
CA LYS A 70 3.11 -1.94 -12.12
C LYS A 70 2.40 -1.78 -10.77
N GLN A 71 1.09 -1.51 -10.84
CA GLN A 71 0.22 -1.51 -9.67
C GLN A 71 -0.47 -2.86 -9.56
N VAL A 72 -0.38 -3.49 -8.39
CA VAL A 72 -1.16 -4.67 -8.04
C VAL A 72 -2.36 -4.20 -7.24
N VAL A 73 -3.55 -4.63 -7.66
CA VAL A 73 -4.84 -4.25 -7.06
C VAL A 73 -5.56 -5.50 -6.62
N VAL A 74 -6.20 -5.42 -5.45
CA VAL A 74 -7.12 -6.43 -4.91
C VAL A 74 -8.42 -5.73 -4.52
N SER A 75 -9.56 -6.32 -4.89
CA SER A 75 -10.88 -5.98 -4.35
C SER A 75 -11.39 -7.14 -3.51
N CYS A 76 -12.17 -6.83 -2.49
CA CYS A 76 -12.96 -7.81 -1.76
C CYS A 76 -14.44 -7.48 -1.96
N ASP A 77 -15.03 -7.89 -3.09
CA ASP A 77 -16.46 -7.66 -3.42
C ASP A 77 -17.43 -8.54 -2.62
N ASP A 78 -17.10 -8.89 -1.37
CA ASP A 78 -17.94 -9.75 -0.55
C ASP A 78 -18.75 -8.88 0.43
N ARG A 79 -20.02 -8.62 0.06
CA ARG A 79 -21.00 -7.79 0.80
C ARG A 79 -21.22 -8.19 2.28
N LEU A 80 -20.59 -9.27 2.74
CA LEU A 80 -20.71 -9.88 4.06
C LEU A 80 -19.40 -9.86 4.89
N LYS A 81 -18.28 -9.27 4.42
CA LYS A 81 -16.98 -9.24 5.17
C LYS A 81 -16.31 -7.86 5.24
N ARG A 82 -15.48 -7.67 6.27
CA ARG A 82 -14.88 -6.40 6.73
C ARG A 82 -13.76 -5.85 5.80
N THR A 83 -14.11 -4.82 5.02
CA THR A 83 -13.66 -3.40 5.09
C THR A 83 -12.20 -3.00 4.82
N HIS A 84 -11.40 -3.62 3.96
CA HIS A 84 -9.99 -3.26 3.60
C HIS A 84 -8.89 -4.04 4.34
N LEU A 85 -9.09 -4.44 5.61
CA LEU A 85 -8.07 -5.26 6.30
C LEU A 85 -7.88 -6.61 5.59
N GLU A 86 -8.97 -7.26 5.19
CA GLU A 86 -8.91 -8.51 4.43
C GLU A 86 -8.36 -8.29 3.02
N ALA A 87 -8.67 -7.15 2.40
CA ALA A 87 -8.11 -6.78 1.11
C ALA A 87 -6.58 -6.57 1.20
N LEU A 88 -6.08 -5.98 2.28
CA LEU A 88 -4.64 -5.85 2.54
C LEU A 88 -3.96 -7.21 2.73
N LYS A 89 -4.56 -8.12 3.52
CA LYS A 89 -4.02 -9.47 3.69
C LYS A 89 -3.97 -10.23 2.36
N ALA A 90 -5.04 -10.13 1.56
CA ALA A 90 -5.11 -10.73 0.24
C ALA A 90 -4.10 -10.09 -0.73
N LEU A 91 -3.90 -8.77 -0.66
CA LEU A 91 -2.85 -8.07 -1.41
C LEU A 91 -1.47 -8.57 -1.01
N ARG A 92 -1.18 -8.72 0.29
CA ARG A 92 0.10 -9.23 0.80
C ARG A 92 0.39 -10.63 0.26
N LEU A 93 -0.61 -11.51 0.31
CA LEU A 93 -0.51 -12.87 -0.21
C LEU A 93 -0.22 -12.85 -1.71
N LYS A 94 -1.05 -12.17 -2.49
CA LYS A 94 -0.90 -12.05 -3.95
C LYS A 94 0.47 -11.52 -4.35
N LEU A 95 0.93 -10.49 -3.66
CA LEU A 95 2.26 -9.90 -3.87
C LEU A 95 3.39 -10.91 -3.57
N SER A 96 3.27 -11.67 -2.49
CA SER A 96 4.26 -12.70 -2.13
C SER A 96 4.31 -13.84 -3.15
N GLU A 97 3.16 -14.28 -3.65
CA GLU A 97 3.06 -15.34 -4.65
C GLU A 97 3.57 -14.91 -6.03
N GLU A 98 3.14 -13.73 -6.50
CA GLU A 98 3.45 -13.25 -7.86
C GLU A 98 4.84 -12.63 -7.98
N HIS A 99 5.34 -12.00 -6.92
CA HIS A 99 6.57 -11.19 -6.95
C HIS A 99 7.65 -11.63 -5.96
N GLY A 100 7.31 -12.47 -4.97
CA GLY A 100 8.25 -13.03 -4.00
C GLY A 100 8.82 -14.39 -4.36
N CYS A 101 8.45 -14.97 -5.52
CA CYS A 101 8.94 -16.28 -5.94
C CYS A 101 10.36 -16.21 -6.53
N GLU A 102 11.17 -17.26 -6.31
CA GLU A 102 12.58 -17.32 -6.71
C GLU A 102 12.82 -17.12 -8.23
N GLY A 103 11.81 -17.42 -9.05
CA GLY A 103 11.87 -17.25 -10.51
C GLY A 103 11.48 -15.86 -11.03
N HIS A 104 11.05 -14.93 -10.17
CA HIS A 104 10.56 -13.63 -10.60
C HIS A 104 11.69 -12.69 -11.04
N LYS A 105 11.87 -12.52 -12.35
CA LYS A 105 12.87 -11.61 -12.91
C LYS A 105 12.39 -10.15 -12.89
N GLN A 106 13.24 -9.26 -12.40
CA GLN A 106 12.98 -7.82 -12.42
C GLN A 106 12.99 -7.29 -13.86
N HIS A 107 12.01 -6.45 -14.18
CA HIS A 107 11.95 -5.77 -15.46
C HIS A 107 13.02 -4.67 -15.52
N GLN A 108 13.83 -4.63 -16.58
CA GLN A 108 14.97 -3.69 -16.71
C GLN A 108 14.55 -2.22 -16.50
N ARG A 109 13.47 -1.76 -17.14
CA ARG A 109 12.96 -0.39 -16.92
C ARG A 109 12.60 -0.08 -15.47
N ALA A 110 12.11 -1.07 -14.74
CA ALA A 110 11.75 -0.90 -13.33
C ALA A 110 13.03 -0.72 -12.48
N VAL A 111 14.09 -1.50 -12.78
CA VAL A 111 15.42 -1.34 -12.16
C VAL A 111 16.00 0.04 -12.43
N GLU A 112 16.04 0.47 -13.69
CA GLU A 112 16.55 1.79 -14.08
C GLU A 112 15.78 2.92 -13.38
N ARG A 113 14.44 2.83 -13.36
CA ARG A 113 13.60 3.84 -12.72
C ARG A 113 13.79 3.87 -11.20
N ARG A 114 13.96 2.72 -10.56
CA ARG A 114 14.25 2.63 -9.13
C ARG A 114 15.55 3.34 -8.79
N GLN A 115 16.62 3.04 -9.52
CA GLN A 115 17.93 3.67 -9.33
C GLN A 115 17.84 5.19 -9.50
N GLN A 116 17.11 5.68 -10.51
CA GLN A 116 16.87 7.11 -10.67
C GLN A 116 16.19 7.69 -9.44
N MET A 117 15.08 7.11 -8.98
CA MET A 117 14.34 7.59 -7.80
C MET A 117 15.22 7.64 -6.54
N GLU A 118 15.98 6.58 -6.26
CA GLU A 118 16.89 6.53 -5.12
C GLU A 118 18.02 7.58 -5.20
N VAL A 119 18.42 8.00 -6.41
CA VAL A 119 19.35 9.12 -6.61
C VAL A 119 18.67 10.46 -6.38
N TRP A 120 17.43 10.63 -6.86
CA TRP A 120 16.64 11.86 -6.63
C TRP A 120 16.37 12.07 -5.14
N GLU A 121 15.89 11.05 -4.43
CA GLU A 121 15.59 11.12 -2.99
C GLU A 121 16.84 11.49 -2.18
N ARG A 122 18.01 10.90 -2.49
CA ARG A 122 19.28 11.28 -1.85
C ARG A 122 19.68 12.72 -2.11
N ARG A 123 19.44 13.23 -3.32
CA ARG A 123 19.75 14.63 -3.68
C ARG A 123 18.79 15.61 -3.02
N GLU A 124 17.50 15.30 -2.97
CA GLU A 124 16.50 16.13 -2.27
C GLU A 124 16.82 16.20 -0.78
N MET A 125 17.14 15.07 -0.14
CA MET A 125 17.57 15.05 1.26
C MET A 125 18.86 15.84 1.50
N SER A 126 19.81 15.82 0.55
CA SER A 126 21.07 16.60 0.64
C SER A 126 20.88 18.09 0.39
N ASN A 127 19.81 18.50 -0.30
CA ASN A 127 19.49 19.90 -0.61
C ASN A 127 18.48 20.51 0.36
N GLN A 128 17.98 19.76 1.34
CA GLN A 128 17.23 20.36 2.44
C GLN A 128 18.19 21.24 3.25
N PRO A 129 17.93 22.55 3.37
CA PRO A 129 18.74 23.40 4.23
C PRO A 129 18.68 22.81 5.65
N LEU A 130 19.84 22.69 6.30
CA LEU A 130 19.90 22.40 7.73
C LEU A 130 19.09 23.48 8.43
N THR A 131 17.83 23.18 8.77
CA THR A 131 17.06 23.97 9.73
C THR A 131 17.77 23.81 11.06
N LEU A 132 18.76 24.66 11.27
CA LEU A 132 19.35 25.00 12.55
C LEU A 132 18.21 25.53 13.41
N TRP A 133 17.58 24.63 14.16
CA TRP A 133 16.81 25.01 15.33
C TRP A 133 17.83 25.42 16.40
N LEU A 134 17.98 26.74 16.55
CA LEU A 134 18.59 27.40 17.71
C LEU A 134 17.78 27.11 18.98
#